data_AF-A0AA51D9J7-F1
#
_entry.id   AF-A0AA51D9J7-F1
#
_cell.length_a   1.000
_cell.length_b   1.000
_cell.length_c   1.000
_cell.angle_alpha   90.00
_cell.angle_beta   90.00
_cell.angle_gamma   90.00
#
_symmetry.space_group_name_H-M   'P 1'
#
loop_
_entity.id
_entity.type
_entity.pdbx_description
1 polymer ?
#
loop_
_entity_poly.entity_id
_entity_poly.type
_entity_poly.pdbx_seq_one_letter_code
_entity_poly.pdbx_strand_id
1 'polypeptide(L)' 'MSKEQTANEVKYKITLKYLGILLRNGLITNEEYEEIDALNRQTFLPQLAKVYV' A
#
# COMPACT_ATOMS: atom_id res chain seq x y z
N MET A 1 -6.97 17.38 -5.23
CA MET A 1 -5.73 16.81 -4.64
C MET A 1 -4.55 17.66 -5.06
N SER A 2 -3.63 17.95 -4.14
CA SER A 2 -2.33 18.56 -4.45
C SER A 2 -1.45 17.58 -5.23
N LYS A 3 -0.39 18.07 -5.88
CA LYS A 3 0.57 17.21 -6.58
C LYS A 3 1.20 16.17 -5.64
N GLU A 4 1.48 16.56 -4.41
CA GLU A 4 2.02 15.66 -3.37
C GLU A 4 1.01 14.59 -2.98
N GLN A 5 -0.25 14.96 -2.76
CA GLN A 5 -1.32 14.00 -2.47
C GLN A 5 -1.47 12.97 -3.60
N THR A 6 -1.50 13.44 -4.86
CA THR A 6 -1.55 12.55 -6.02
C THR A 6 -0.33 11.63 -6.10
N ALA A 7 0.87 12.15 -5.80
CA ALA A 7 2.09 11.33 -5.80
C ALA A 7 2.06 10.25 -4.73
N ASN A 8 1.53 10.56 -3.55
CA ASN A 8 1.38 9.60 -2.47
C ASN A 8 0.34 8.51 -2.79
N GLU A 9 -0.77 8.84 -3.44
CA GLU A 9 -1.74 7.85 -3.94
C GLU A 9 -1.09 6.88 -4.92
N VAL A 10 -0.32 7.40 -5.88
CA VAL A 10 0.39 6.58 -6.86
C VAL A 10 1.41 5.67 -6.17
N LYS A 11 2.21 6.20 -5.24
CA LYS A 11 3.19 5.42 -4.47
C LYS A 11 2.51 4.30 -3.68
N TYR A 12 1.44 4.61 -2.94
CA TYR A 12 0.69 3.62 -2.17
C TYR A 12 0.12 2.50 -3.06
N LYS A 13 -0.45 2.85 -4.21
CA LYS A 13 -0.98 1.85 -5.15
C LYS A 13 0.12 0.95 -5.73
N ILE A 14 1.31 1.51 -5.98
CA ILE A 14 2.48 0.75 -6.43
C ILE A 14 2.96 -0.20 -5.32
N THR A 15 3.04 0.25 -4.07
CA THR A 15 3.47 -0.62 -2.96
C THR A 15 2.49 -1.77 -2.73
N LEU A 16 1.18 -1.54 -2.79
CA LEU A 16 0.16 -2.60 -2.74
C LEU A 16 0.37 -3.66 -3.84
N LYS A 17 0.66 -3.22 -5.07
CA LYS A 17 0.95 -4.15 -6.17
C LYS A 17 2.16 -5.04 -5.87
N TYR A 18 3.24 -4.46 -5.36
CA TYR A 18 4.42 -5.23 -4.97
C TYR A 18 4.15 -6.16 -3.81
N LEU A 19 3.44 -5.69 -2.78
CA LEU A 19 3.09 -6.49 -1.62
C LEU A 19 2.27 -7.72 -2.00
N GLY A 20 1.32 -7.55 -2.92
CA GLY A 20 0.56 -8.67 -3.49
C GLY A 20 1.42 -9.65 -4.30
N ILE A 21 2.48 -9.19 -4.98
CA ILE A 21 3.43 -10.08 -5.66
C ILE A 21 4.23 -10.90 -4.64
N LEU A 22 4.72 -10.25 -3.58
CA LEU A 22 5.48 -10.92 -2.51
C LEU A 22 4.64 -12.02 -1.84
N LEU A 23 3.40 -11.70 -1.49
CA LEU A 23 2.48 -12.65 -0.88
C LEU A 23 2.15 -13.83 -1.80
N ARG A 24 1.81 -13.57 -3.07
CA ARG A 24 1.52 -14.64 -4.04
C ARG A 24 2.69 -15.57 -4.30
N ASN A 25 3.92 -15.07 -4.15
CA ASN A 25 5.13 -15.85 -4.30
C ASN A 25 5.57 -16.56 -3.01
N GLY A 26 4.81 -16.41 -1.91
CA GLY A 26 5.15 -17.00 -0.62
C GLY A 26 6.38 -16.39 0.05
N LEU A 27 6.78 -15.18 -0.35
CA LEU A 27 7.94 -14.46 0.22
C LEU A 27 7.60 -13.76 1.52
N ILE A 28 6.32 -13.50 1.76
CA ILE A 28 5.76 -12.96 3.00
C ILE A 28 4.48 -13.72 3.33
N THR A 29 4.16 -13.74 4.62
CA THR A 29 2.88 -14.22 5.16
C THR A 29 1.78 -13.17 5.01
N ASN A 30 0.53 -13.58 5.25
CA ASN A 30 -0.59 -12.64 5.32
C ASN A 30 -0.42 -11.65 6.49
N GLU A 31 0.14 -12.08 7.62
CA GLU A 31 0.37 -11.20 8.78
C GLU A 31 1.39 -10.10 8.45
N GLU A 32 2.51 -10.47 7.80
CA GLU A 32 3.50 -9.51 7.32
C GLU A 32 2.93 -8.57 6.23
N TYR A 33 2.05 -9.07 5.36
CA TYR A 33 1.33 -8.23 4.39
C TYR A 33 0.52 -7.14 5.12
N GLU A 34 -0.31 -7.52 6.09
CA GLU A 34 -1.17 -6.58 6.81
C GLU A 34 -0.36 -5.54 7.60
N GLU A 35 0.74 -5.96 8.22
CA GLU A 35 1.64 -5.06 8.95
C GLU A 35 2.30 -4.04 8.00
N ILE A 36 2.83 -4.49 6.86
CA ILE A 36 3.46 -3.61 5.88
C ILE A 36 2.43 -2.66 5.24
N ASP A 37 1.20 -3.13 4.96
CA ASP A 37 0.13 -2.27 4.44
C ASP A 37 -0.29 -1.20 5.46
N ALA A 38 -0.40 -1.56 6.75
CA ALA A 38 -0.63 -0.59 7.82
C ALA A 38 0.46 0.48 7.90
N LEU A 39 1.73 0.10 7.75
CA LEU A 39 2.86 1.05 7.69
C LEU A 39 2.82 1.92 6.43
N ASN A 40 2.47 1.35 5.28
CA ASN A 40 2.33 2.09 4.02
C ASN A 40 1.22 3.15 4.11
N ARG A 41 0.08 2.84 4.74
CA ARG A 41 -0.99 3.82 4.98
C ARG A 41 -0.53 4.99 5.86
N GLN A 42 0.26 4.72 6.89
CA GLN A 42 0.84 5.76 7.75
C GLN A 42 1.90 6.60 7.01
N THR A 43 2.68 5.98 6.13
CA THR A 43 3.77 6.63 5.39
C THR A 43 3.27 7.53 4.27
N PHE A 44 2.35 7.04 3.44
CA PHE A 44 1.87 7.77 2.27
C PHE A 44 0.66 8.64 2.58
N LEU A 45 -0.04 8.40 3.70
CA LEU A 45 -1.29 9.07 4.04
C LEU A 45 -2.27 9.13 2.83
N PRO A 46 -2.53 7.99 2.15
CA PRO A 46 -3.43 7.94 1.01
C PRO A 46 -4.85 8.28 1.47
N GLN A 47 -5.51 9.20 0.78
CA GLN A 47 -6.87 9.62 1.07
C GLN A 47 -7.89 8.60 0.56
N LEU A 48 -7.54 7.87 -0.50
CA LEU A 48 -8.40 6.87 -1.12
C LEU A 48 -8.19 5.45 -0.57
N ALA A 49 -7.37 5.25 0.47
CA ALA A 49 -7.16 3.92 1.07
C ALA A 49 -8.46 3.25 1.55
N LYS A 50 -9.46 4.02 1.98
CA LYS A 50 -10.77 3.50 2.38
C LYS A 50 -11.59 2.93 1.23
N VAL A 51 -11.20 3.19 -0.01
CA VAL A 51 -11.94 2.80 -1.23
C VAL A 51 -11.23 1.69 -2.02
N TYR A 52 -10.03 1.29 -1.60
CA TYR A 52 -9.26 0.21 -2.24
C TYR A 52 -9.53 -1.18 -1.66
N VAL A 53 -10.68 -1.33 -0.96
CA VAL A 53 -11.16 -2.60 -0.36
C VAL A 53 -11.48 -3.62 -1.44
#